data_AF-A0A1M6TQN7-F1
#
_entry.id   AF-A0A1M6TQN7-F1
#
_cell.length_a   1.000
_cell.length_b   1.000
_cell.length_c   1.000
_cell.angle_alpha   90.00
_cell.angle_beta   90.00
_cell.angle_gamma   90.00
#
_symmetry.space_group_name_H-M   'P 1'
#
loop_
_entity.id
_entity.type
_entity.pdbx_description
1 polymer ?
#
loop_
_entity_poly.entity_id
_entity_poly.type
_entity_poly.pdbx_seq_one_letter_code
_entity_poly.pdbx_strand_id
1 'polypeptide(L)'
;MPPAASAEPAPAASYVTSHIHVDGPIPGPHSLLSVVSVAHTADGEALGAFTVNVRELPGAGLHPDALQQWRRRAEDWLTTRRGSRPPAPAMIAFTGWIADLPGEKVFVTDPAQPDYLFLFWYLQRFAGQWPFARVSAQAPRTALAPAGLCPLGGCRAQTPALTGTG
;
A
#
# COMPACT_ATOMS: atom_id res chain seq x y z
N MET A 1 6.28 44.17 8.25
CA MET A 1 5.87 43.01 7.42
C MET A 1 6.89 41.92 7.69
N PRO A 2 6.52 40.77 8.27
CA PRO A 2 7.48 39.69 8.44
C PRO A 2 7.91 39.20 7.04
N PRO A 3 9.15 38.71 6.86
CA PRO A 3 9.53 38.06 5.62
C PRO A 3 8.66 36.82 5.43
N ALA A 4 8.13 36.62 4.22
CA ALA A 4 7.48 35.38 3.84
C ALA A 4 8.47 34.24 4.06
N ALA A 5 8.08 33.23 4.84
CA ALA A 5 8.87 32.01 4.96
C ALA A 5 9.09 31.45 3.56
N SER A 6 10.34 31.35 3.13
CA SER A 6 10.70 30.69 1.88
C SER A 6 10.18 29.26 1.94
N ALA A 7 9.27 28.90 1.03
CA ALA A 7 8.81 27.52 0.92
C ALA A 7 10.03 26.64 0.63
N GLU A 8 10.22 25.58 1.43
CA GLU A 8 11.22 24.57 1.13
C GLU A 8 11.00 24.01 -0.29
N PRO A 9 12.08 23.77 -1.05
CA PRO A 9 11.95 23.20 -2.38
C PRO A 9 11.27 21.83 -2.29
N ALA A 10 10.31 21.59 -3.18
CA ALA A 10 9.62 20.31 -3.24
C ALA A 10 10.62 19.15 -3.44
N PRO A 11 10.38 17.98 -2.82
CA PRO A 11 11.30 16.85 -2.92
C PRO A 11 11.40 16.38 -4.38
N ALA A 12 12.60 15.97 -4.79
CA ALA A 12 12.86 15.49 -6.15
C ALA A 12 12.07 14.20 -6.48
N ALA A 13 11.80 13.36 -5.47
CA ALA A 13 11.03 12.13 -5.62
C ALA A 13 10.21 11.82 -4.35
N SER A 14 9.07 11.15 -4.56
CA SER A 14 8.25 10.51 -3.54
C SER A 14 8.37 9.00 -3.65
N TYR A 15 8.77 8.35 -2.57
CA TYR A 15 8.94 6.90 -2.46
C TYR A 15 7.70 6.30 -1.80
N VAL A 16 6.98 5.45 -2.52
CA VAL A 16 5.73 4.85 -2.04
C VAL A 16 5.96 3.39 -1.72
N THR A 17 5.84 3.04 -0.45
CA THR A 17 5.78 1.66 0.02
C THR A 17 4.32 1.23 0.12
N SER A 18 4.04 -0.07 -0.04
CA SER A 18 2.70 -0.61 0.14
C SER A 18 2.74 -1.91 0.92
N HIS A 19 1.63 -2.16 1.62
CA HIS A 19 1.30 -3.42 2.28
C HIS A 19 -0.12 -3.79 1.89
N ILE A 20 -0.30 -4.96 1.29
CA ILE A 20 -1.60 -5.43 0.82
C ILE A 20 -2.09 -6.68 1.56
N HIS A 21 -3.38 -6.95 1.44
CA HIS A 21 -3.95 -8.25 1.81
C HIS A 21 -4.70 -8.83 0.62
N VAL A 22 -4.58 -10.14 0.43
CA VAL A 22 -5.07 -10.84 -0.76
C VAL A 22 -5.68 -12.18 -0.40
N ASP A 23 -6.53 -12.69 -1.29
CA ASP A 23 -7.16 -14.02 -1.16
C ASP A 23 -6.34 -15.14 -1.82
N GLY A 24 -5.12 -14.88 -2.28
CA GLY A 24 -4.27 -15.89 -2.88
C GLY A 24 -2.99 -15.35 -3.50
N PRO A 25 -2.21 -16.21 -4.17
CA PRO A 25 -0.85 -15.87 -4.59
C PRO A 25 -0.76 -14.95 -5.82
N ILE A 26 -1.81 -14.89 -6.65
CA ILE A 26 -1.81 -14.11 -7.91
C ILE A 26 -3.13 -13.33 -8.11
N PRO A 27 -3.07 -12.15 -8.74
CA PRO A 27 -4.27 -11.35 -9.04
C PRO A 27 -5.06 -11.93 -10.21
N GLY A 28 -6.37 -11.70 -10.21
CA GLY A 28 -7.30 -12.19 -11.22
C GLY A 28 -8.09 -13.39 -10.72
N PRO A 29 -7.47 -14.57 -10.55
CA PRO A 29 -8.10 -15.68 -9.85
C PRO A 29 -8.37 -15.40 -8.37
N HIS A 30 -7.61 -14.48 -7.75
CA HIS A 30 -7.76 -14.08 -6.36
C HIS A 30 -7.89 -12.56 -6.19
N SER A 31 -8.59 -12.15 -5.13
CA SER A 31 -8.91 -10.76 -4.86
C SER A 31 -7.81 -10.04 -4.08
N LEU A 32 -7.61 -8.75 -4.40
CA LEU A 32 -6.99 -7.77 -3.53
C LEU A 32 -8.06 -7.29 -2.56
N LEU A 33 -7.78 -7.37 -1.26
CA LEU A 33 -8.74 -7.06 -0.20
C LEU A 33 -8.48 -5.72 0.46
N SER A 34 -7.23 -5.34 0.62
CA SER A 34 -6.89 -4.02 1.13
C SER A 34 -5.52 -3.56 0.65
N VAL A 35 -5.37 -2.25 0.58
CA VAL A 35 -4.12 -1.55 0.27
C VAL A 35 -3.87 -0.54 1.37
N VAL A 36 -2.68 -0.58 1.94
CA VAL A 36 -2.14 0.46 2.81
C VAL A 36 -0.83 0.93 2.21
N SER A 37 -0.74 2.21 1.87
CA SER A 37 0.44 2.79 1.24
C SER A 37 0.90 4.01 2.00
N VAL A 38 2.21 4.23 2.05
CA VAL A 38 2.82 5.41 2.65
C VAL A 38 3.81 6.00 1.68
N ALA A 39 3.77 7.32 1.53
CA ALA A 39 4.72 8.08 0.73
C ALA A 39 5.75 8.74 1.64
N HIS A 40 7.01 8.73 1.20
CA HIS A 40 8.13 9.31 1.93
C HIS A 40 9.05 10.11 1.02
N THR A 41 9.77 11.07 1.60
CA THR A 41 10.96 11.67 0.95
C THR A 41 12.13 10.68 0.91
N ALA A 42 13.22 11.05 0.24
CA ALA A 42 14.46 10.26 0.23
C ALA A 42 15.08 10.11 1.63
N ASP A 43 14.84 11.08 2.51
CA ASP A 43 15.29 11.07 3.92
C ASP A 43 14.29 10.37 4.85
N GLY A 44 13.20 9.83 4.27
CA GLY A 44 12.18 9.03 4.96
C GLY A 44 11.10 9.82 5.68
N GLU A 45 11.04 11.14 5.52
CA GLU A 45 9.95 11.94 6.07
C GLU A 45 8.62 11.56 5.41
N ALA A 46 7.59 11.35 6.22
CA ALA A 46 6.28 10.95 5.73
C ALA A 46 5.58 12.12 5.00
N LEU A 47 5.22 11.89 3.74
CA LEU A 47 4.48 12.84 2.90
C LEU A 47 2.96 12.61 2.99
N GLY A 48 2.55 11.39 3.28
CA GLY A 48 1.15 11.04 3.42
C GLY A 48 0.92 9.52 3.42
N ALA A 49 -0.30 9.12 3.71
CA ALA A 49 -0.71 7.72 3.67
C ALA A 49 -2.06 7.57 2.98
N PHE A 50 -2.27 6.40 2.38
CA PHE A 50 -3.51 6.01 1.73
C PHE A 50 -3.92 4.63 2.21
N THR A 51 -5.21 4.45 2.49
CA THR A 51 -5.77 3.15 2.86
C THR A 51 -7.11 2.93 2.19
N VAL A 52 -7.31 1.74 1.65
CA VAL A 52 -8.60 1.35 1.06
C VAL A 52 -8.81 -0.15 1.22
N ASN A 53 -10.04 -0.51 1.58
CA ASN A 53 -10.55 -1.86 1.45
C ASN A 53 -11.18 -2.02 0.06
N VAL A 54 -10.84 -3.09 -0.63
CA VAL A 54 -11.25 -3.37 -2.01
C VAL A 54 -12.20 -4.55 -2.01
N ARG A 55 -13.36 -4.39 -2.65
CA ARG A 55 -14.34 -5.46 -2.80
C ARG A 55 -13.78 -6.55 -3.71
N GLU A 56 -14.10 -7.80 -3.35
CA GLU A 56 -13.69 -8.98 -4.09
C GLU A 56 -14.11 -8.93 -5.57
N LEU A 57 -13.28 -9.51 -6.44
CA LEU A 57 -13.58 -9.62 -7.86
C LEU A 57 -14.72 -10.63 -8.09
N PRO A 58 -15.67 -10.35 -9.00
CA PRO A 58 -16.60 -11.36 -9.46
C PRO A 58 -15.85 -12.56 -10.05
N GLY A 59 -16.15 -13.76 -9.53
CA GLY A 59 -15.56 -15.01 -10.00
C GLY A 59 -14.15 -15.32 -9.46
N ALA A 60 -13.54 -14.44 -8.66
CA ALA A 60 -12.31 -14.78 -7.95
C ALA A 60 -12.60 -15.75 -6.79
N GLY A 61 -11.71 -16.72 -6.60
CA GLY A 61 -11.76 -17.69 -5.53
C GLY A 61 -10.86 -17.31 -4.35
N LEU A 62 -11.11 -17.95 -3.20
CA LEU A 62 -10.20 -17.91 -2.06
C LEU A 62 -9.23 -19.10 -2.13
N HIS A 63 -7.93 -18.82 -2.16
CA HIS A 63 -6.89 -19.84 -2.16
C HIS A 63 -6.90 -20.64 -0.84
N PRO A 64 -6.68 -21.97 -0.87
CA PRO A 64 -6.68 -22.80 0.35
C PRO A 64 -5.73 -22.29 1.45
N ASP A 65 -4.54 -21.83 1.09
CA ASP A 65 -3.58 -21.31 2.08
C ASP A 65 -4.03 -19.98 2.68
N ALA A 66 -4.62 -19.10 1.85
CA ALA A 66 -5.21 -17.86 2.33
C ALA A 66 -6.39 -18.14 3.27
N LEU A 67 -7.25 -19.12 2.94
CA LEU A 67 -8.32 -19.59 3.81
C LEU A 67 -7.79 -20.07 5.16
N GLN A 68 -6.72 -20.87 5.18
CA GLN A 68 -6.12 -21.34 6.42
C GLN A 68 -5.57 -20.18 7.27
N GLN A 69 -5.00 -19.16 6.65
CA GLN A 69 -4.53 -17.96 7.35
C GLN A 69 -5.69 -17.13 7.88
N TRP A 70 -6.71 -16.86 7.07
CA TRP A 70 -7.87 -16.06 7.47
C TRP A 70 -8.71 -16.75 8.55
N ARG A 71 -8.80 -18.08 8.57
CA ARG A 71 -9.44 -18.82 9.67
C ARG A 71 -8.81 -18.52 11.04
N ARG A 72 -7.50 -18.30 11.09
CA ARG A 72 -6.77 -17.93 12.31
C ARG A 72 -6.90 -16.44 12.65
N ARG A 73 -7.32 -15.61 11.68
CA ARG A 73 -7.42 -14.15 11.78
C ARG A 73 -8.77 -13.66 11.25
N ALA A 74 -9.86 -14.28 11.73
CA ALA A 74 -11.19 -14.06 11.17
C ALA A 74 -11.67 -12.61 11.30
N GLU A 75 -11.32 -11.94 12.40
CA GLU A 75 -11.63 -10.52 12.61
C GLU A 75 -10.89 -9.60 11.64
N ASP A 76 -9.62 -9.90 11.33
CA ASP A 76 -8.86 -9.17 10.32
C ASP A 76 -9.50 -9.35 8.94
N TRP A 77 -9.91 -10.57 8.60
CA TRP A 77 -10.61 -10.86 7.35
C TRP A 77 -11.95 -10.13 7.26
N LEU A 78 -12.71 -10.04 8.36
CA LEU A 78 -13.94 -9.23 8.39
C LEU A 78 -13.63 -7.73 8.24
N THR A 79 -12.50 -7.27 8.79
CA THR A 79 -12.09 -5.87 8.71
C THR A 79 -11.79 -5.45 7.28
N THR A 80 -11.23 -6.33 6.43
CA THR A 80 -11.00 -6.01 5.01
C THR A 80 -12.30 -5.79 4.22
N ARG A 81 -13.46 -6.24 4.73
CA ARG A 81 -14.76 -6.02 4.07
C ARG A 81 -15.48 -4.76 4.52
N ARG A 82 -15.14 -4.22 5.69
CA ARG A 82 -15.82 -3.04 6.22
C ARG A 82 -15.52 -1.84 5.32
N GLY A 83 -16.57 -1.22 4.80
CA GLY A 83 -16.44 -0.06 3.91
C GLY A 83 -15.72 -0.36 2.59
N SER A 84 -15.68 -1.62 2.14
CA SER A 84 -14.97 -1.97 0.90
C SER A 84 -15.58 -1.28 -0.32
N ARG A 85 -14.71 -0.73 -1.17
CA ARG A 85 -15.08 -0.03 -2.40
C ARG A 85 -14.95 -0.98 -3.59
N PRO A 86 -15.77 -0.83 -4.64
CA PRO A 86 -15.55 -1.55 -5.89
C PRO A 86 -14.13 -1.29 -6.44
N PRO A 87 -13.49 -2.26 -7.12
CA PRO A 87 -12.09 -2.14 -7.56
C PRO A 87 -11.80 -0.89 -8.39
N ALA A 88 -12.65 -0.57 -9.38
CA ALA A 88 -12.51 0.63 -10.21
C ALA A 88 -12.37 1.94 -9.41
N PRO A 89 -13.36 2.37 -8.62
CA PRO A 89 -13.24 3.60 -7.83
C PRO A 89 -12.15 3.55 -6.76
N ALA A 90 -11.79 2.36 -6.24
CA ALA A 90 -10.66 2.23 -5.31
C ALA A 90 -9.32 2.52 -5.99
N MET A 91 -9.07 1.92 -7.16
CA MET A 91 -7.82 2.08 -7.90
C MET A 91 -7.69 3.49 -8.49
N ILE A 92 -8.78 4.08 -8.99
CA ILE A 92 -8.80 5.47 -9.47
C ILE A 92 -8.45 6.44 -8.34
N ALA A 93 -9.02 6.25 -7.13
CA ALA A 93 -8.70 7.07 -5.97
C ALA A 93 -7.22 6.91 -5.55
N PHE A 94 -6.68 5.68 -5.62
CA PHE A 94 -5.28 5.43 -5.33
C PHE A 94 -4.35 6.13 -6.33
N THR A 95 -4.64 6.06 -7.63
CA THR A 95 -3.85 6.79 -8.65
C THR A 95 -3.95 8.30 -8.49
N GLY A 96 -5.11 8.83 -8.08
CA GLY A 96 -5.29 10.25 -7.79
C GLY A 96 -4.42 10.70 -6.62
N TRP A 97 -4.44 9.94 -5.50
CA TRP A 97 -3.56 10.22 -4.37
C TRP A 97 -2.07 10.18 -4.75
N ILE A 98 -1.65 9.21 -5.58
CA ILE A 98 -0.26 9.15 -6.07
C ILE A 98 0.08 10.38 -6.94
N ALA A 99 -0.83 10.81 -7.81
CA ALA A 99 -0.62 11.97 -8.67
C ALA A 99 -0.42 13.26 -7.87
N ASP A 100 -1.11 13.40 -6.72
CA ASP A 100 -1.02 14.56 -5.83
C ASP A 100 0.28 14.62 -5.01
N LEU A 101 1.06 13.53 -4.95
CA LEU A 101 2.37 13.57 -4.27
C LEU A 101 3.34 14.50 -5.04
N PRO A 102 4.36 15.06 -4.39
CA PRO A 102 5.41 15.85 -5.07
C PRO A 102 6.42 14.97 -5.83
N GLY A 103 7.21 15.57 -6.73
CA GLY A 103 8.38 14.94 -7.37
C GLY A 103 8.09 13.76 -8.30
N GLU A 104 9.12 12.97 -8.64
CA GLU A 104 8.97 11.68 -9.33
C GLU A 104 8.36 10.62 -8.39
N LYS A 105 7.42 9.79 -8.87
CA LYS A 105 6.81 8.73 -8.07
C LYS A 105 7.56 7.41 -8.24
N VAL A 106 8.10 6.88 -7.15
CA VAL A 106 8.89 5.65 -7.13
C VAL A 106 8.15 4.61 -6.30
N PHE A 107 7.79 3.48 -6.90
CA PHE A 107 7.20 2.37 -6.15
C PHE A 107 8.31 1.56 -5.48
N VAL A 108 8.24 1.38 -4.17
CA VAL A 108 9.23 0.64 -3.38
C VAL A 108 8.60 -0.67 -2.91
N THR A 109 9.24 -1.78 -3.26
CA THR A 109 8.68 -3.12 -3.01
C THR A 109 9.78 -4.16 -2.88
N ASP A 110 9.57 -5.16 -2.03
CA ASP A 110 10.36 -6.38 -2.03
C ASP A 110 9.82 -7.30 -3.15
N PRO A 111 10.64 -7.70 -4.13
CA PRO A 111 10.22 -8.62 -5.20
C PRO A 111 9.69 -9.97 -4.70
N ALA A 112 10.01 -10.38 -3.47
CA ALA A 112 9.47 -11.59 -2.85
C ALA A 112 8.03 -11.42 -2.37
N GLN A 113 7.52 -10.19 -2.28
CA GLN A 113 6.18 -9.89 -1.78
C GLN A 113 5.17 -9.68 -2.92
N PRO A 114 3.88 -9.99 -2.69
CA PRO A 114 2.86 -9.94 -3.74
C PRO A 114 2.44 -8.51 -4.13
N ASP A 115 2.86 -7.48 -3.37
CA ASP A 115 2.42 -6.09 -3.49
C ASP A 115 2.52 -5.56 -4.91
N TYR A 116 3.70 -5.66 -5.52
CA TYR A 116 3.90 -5.22 -6.91
C TYR A 116 2.97 -5.93 -7.88
N LEU A 117 2.90 -7.26 -7.79
CA LEU A 117 2.12 -8.07 -8.74
C LEU A 117 0.65 -7.70 -8.71
N PHE A 118 0.06 -7.62 -7.51
CA PHE A 118 -1.36 -7.28 -7.36
C PHE A 118 -1.63 -5.82 -7.71
N LEU A 119 -0.84 -4.87 -7.22
CA LEU A 119 -1.07 -3.45 -7.50
C LEU A 119 -0.90 -3.16 -8.99
N PHE A 120 0.14 -3.68 -9.64
CA PHE A 120 0.34 -3.52 -11.08
C PHE A 120 -0.88 -4.04 -11.86
N TRP A 121 -1.31 -5.27 -11.60
CA TRP A 121 -2.46 -5.85 -12.29
C TRP A 121 -3.76 -5.07 -12.05
N TYR A 122 -4.04 -4.68 -10.80
CA TYR A 122 -5.28 -3.96 -10.46
C TYR A 122 -5.27 -2.56 -11.07
N LEU A 123 -4.17 -1.84 -10.99
CA LEU A 123 -4.03 -0.50 -11.56
C LEU A 123 -4.17 -0.51 -13.08
N GLN A 124 -3.55 -1.48 -13.77
CA GLN A 124 -3.74 -1.62 -15.21
C GLN A 124 -5.18 -1.97 -15.57
N ARG A 125 -5.81 -2.90 -14.86
CA ARG A 125 -7.19 -3.33 -15.16
C ARG A 125 -8.24 -2.24 -14.88
N PHE A 126 -8.06 -1.46 -13.82
CA PHE A 126 -9.12 -0.60 -13.28
C PHE A 126 -8.86 0.89 -13.35
N ALA A 127 -7.60 1.32 -13.46
CA ALA A 127 -7.21 2.70 -13.67
C ALA A 127 -6.53 2.93 -15.02
N GLY A 128 -6.21 1.86 -15.77
CA GLY A 128 -5.64 1.92 -17.11
C GLY A 128 -4.18 2.39 -17.17
N GLN A 129 -3.50 2.50 -16.02
CA GLN A 129 -2.15 3.03 -15.95
C GLN A 129 -1.38 2.51 -14.74
N TRP A 130 -0.05 2.53 -14.85
CA TRP A 130 0.88 2.42 -13.74
C TRP A 130 1.42 3.83 -13.40
N PRO A 131 1.07 4.42 -12.24
CA PRO A 131 1.35 5.83 -11.94
C PRO A 131 2.77 6.10 -11.43
N PHE A 132 3.66 5.10 -11.47
CA PHE A 132 5.04 5.24 -10.99
C PHE A 132 6.02 5.25 -12.15
N ALA A 133 7.01 6.14 -12.08
CA ALA A 133 8.04 6.25 -13.11
C ALA A 133 8.97 5.02 -13.13
N ARG A 134 9.19 4.41 -11.96
CA ARG A 134 10.04 3.23 -11.79
C ARG A 134 9.71 2.45 -10.51
N VAL A 135 10.27 1.24 -10.44
CA VAL A 135 10.20 0.34 -9.28
C VAL A 135 11.60 0.25 -8.64
N SER A 136 11.66 0.25 -7.31
CA SER A 136 12.89 0.12 -6.53
C SER A 136 12.75 -0.97 -5.47
N ALA A 137 13.77 -1.81 -5.33
CA ALA A 137 13.89 -2.73 -4.20
C ALA A 137 14.56 -2.09 -2.97
N GLN A 138 15.18 -0.92 -3.14
CA GLN A 138 15.80 -0.15 -2.07
C GLN A 138 14.82 0.89 -1.55
N ALA A 139 14.44 0.75 -0.28
CA ALA A 139 13.73 1.79 0.46
C ALA A 139 14.73 2.81 1.04
N PRO A 140 14.31 4.07 1.27
CA PRO A 140 14.99 4.96 2.21
C PRO A 140 15.26 4.26 3.54
N ARG A 141 16.43 4.49 4.17
CA ARG A 141 16.81 3.84 5.44
C ARG A 141 15.79 4.07 6.58
N THR A 142 14.97 5.09 6.44
CA THR A 142 13.99 5.60 7.40
C THR A 142 12.53 5.39 6.94
N ALA A 143 12.30 4.65 5.86
CA ALA A 143 10.94 4.38 5.38
C ALA A 143 10.11 3.64 6.45
N LEU A 144 8.95 4.19 6.79
CA LEU A 144 8.01 3.54 7.70
C LEU A 144 7.40 2.32 7.01
N ALA A 145 7.42 1.16 7.67
CA ALA A 145 6.69 0.00 7.17
C ALA A 145 5.17 0.30 7.16
N PRO A 146 4.48 0.21 6.02
CA PRO A 146 3.04 0.47 5.93
C PRO A 146 2.21 -0.43 6.86
N ALA A 147 2.75 -1.60 7.24
CA ALA A 147 2.16 -2.49 8.24
C ALA A 147 1.86 -1.80 9.59
N GLY A 148 2.63 -0.78 9.99
CA GLY A 148 2.39 -0.01 11.22
C GLY A 148 1.12 0.86 11.17
N LEU A 149 0.70 1.27 9.97
CA LEU A 149 -0.55 2.01 9.74
C LEU A 149 -1.72 1.10 9.40
N CYS A 150 -1.48 -0.21 9.29
CA CYS A 150 -2.51 -1.17 8.97
C CYS A 150 -3.56 -1.25 10.09
N PRO A 151 -4.86 -1.20 9.75
CA PRO A 151 -5.92 -1.36 10.74
C PRO A 151 -6.12 -2.81 11.20
N LEU A 152 -5.50 -3.79 10.53
CA LEU A 152 -5.61 -5.20 10.91
C LEU A 152 -4.74 -5.50 12.13
N GLY A 153 -5.35 -6.08 13.17
CA GLY A 153 -4.70 -6.34 14.46
C GLY A 153 -3.49 -7.26 14.31
N GLY A 154 -3.59 -8.28 13.45
CA GLY A 154 -2.50 -9.22 13.19
C GLY A 154 -1.27 -8.58 12.51
N CYS A 155 -1.38 -7.42 11.87
CA CYS A 155 -0.23 -6.71 11.29
C CYS A 155 0.54 -5.91 12.34
N ARG A 156 -0.16 -5.30 13.30
CA ARG A 156 0.47 -4.53 14.39
C ARG A 156 1.29 -5.42 15.32
N ALA A 157 0.84 -6.64 15.57
CA ALA A 157 1.53 -7.61 16.42
C ALA A 157 2.85 -8.16 15.82
N GLN A 158 3.07 -7.98 14.50
CA GLN A 158 4.27 -8.46 13.79
C GLN A 158 5.33 -7.36 13.61
N THR A 159 5.06 -6.13 14.04
CA THR A 159 6.09 -5.07 14.05
C THR A 159 7.02 -5.35 15.23
N PRO A 160 8.32 -5.62 15.02
CA PRO A 160 9.25 -5.71 16.14
C PRO A 160 9.22 -4.36 16.87
N ALA A 161 9.03 -4.38 18.19
CA ALA A 161 9.31 -3.20 18.99
C ALA A 161 10.74 -2.77 18.65
N LEU A 162 10.94 -1.52 18.23
CA LEU A 162 12.27 -0.94 18.15
C LEU A 162 12.89 -1.11 19.54
N THR A 163 13.76 -2.10 19.70
CA THR A 163 14.53 -2.30 20.92
C THR A 163 15.46 -1.10 21.02
N GLY A 164 15.04 -0.09 21.77
CA GLY A 164 15.92 0.96 22.24
C GLY A 164 17.03 0.32 23.05
N THR A 165 18.24 0.34 22.51
CA THR A 165 19.45 0.09 23.29
C THR A 165 19.62 1.26 24.25
N GLY A 166 19.57 0.95 25.55
CA GLY A 166 20.10 1.81 26.60
C GLY A 166 21.62 1.82 26.64
#